data_AF-A0A1H7UBL1-F1
#
_entry.id   AF-A0A1H7UBL1-F1
#
_cell.length_a   1.000
_cell.length_b   1.000
_cell.length_c   1.000
_cell.angle_alpha   90.00
_cell.angle_beta   90.00
_cell.angle_gamma   90.00
#
_symmetry.space_group_name_H-M   'P 1'
#
loop_
_entity.id
_entity.type
_entity.pdbx_description
1 polymer ?
#
loop_
_entity_poly.entity_id
_entity_poly.type
_entity_poly.pdbx_seq_one_letter_code
_entity_poly.pdbx_strand_id
1 'polypeptide(L)'
;MVFAQDQHHDKCLQYVLNTNGPVYITPCVGKEFQRLSSKVPKELKREVQDHRKNLIRRFNKTKLDLTDLVNIQQNILDTNDRAHRFLFEYYENKKKKKGSVKFREIKNDLSNIAMEIGKDACQSHGGFESLIDPWTKGMKKYPAVEKNLLVHEGDDKDVCLEAHHIATVETEDTELATANPKHFIRQIPGEPVSRKQNILFVTNIAHIEDTSLANYP
;
A
#
# COMPACT_ATOMS: atom_id res chain seq x y z
N MET A 1 2.52 19.30 9.15
CA MET A 1 1.60 18.31 8.57
C MET A 1 2.13 17.95 7.19
N VAL A 2 3.04 16.97 7.13
CA VAL A 2 3.55 16.43 5.86
C VAL A 2 3.77 14.93 6.10
N PHE A 3 2.98 14.10 5.40
CA PHE A 3 2.92 12.65 5.52
C PHE A 3 3.62 12.01 4.32
N ALA A 4 4.43 10.99 4.60
CA ALA A 4 5.25 10.27 3.64
C ALA A 4 4.38 9.46 2.66
N GLN A 5 4.38 9.86 1.40
CA GLN A 5 3.54 9.29 0.34
C GLN A 5 4.12 7.98 -0.22
N ASP A 6 3.84 6.88 0.45
CA ASP A 6 3.24 5.72 -0.23
C ASP A 6 1.76 5.73 0.17
N GLN A 7 0.84 5.62 -0.80
CA GLN A 7 -0.60 5.75 -0.58
C GLN A 7 -1.21 4.76 0.41
N HIS A 8 -0.49 3.67 0.69
CA HIS A 8 -0.90 2.72 1.69
C HIS A 8 -0.54 3.17 3.11
N HIS A 9 0.45 4.05 3.28
CA HIS A 9 1.03 4.33 4.59
C HIS A 9 0.04 4.99 5.55
N ASP A 10 -0.71 6.01 5.16
CA ASP A 10 -1.60 6.68 6.13
C ASP A 10 -2.76 5.78 6.56
N LYS A 11 -3.40 5.08 5.62
CA LYS A 11 -4.49 4.16 5.97
C LYS A 11 -4.00 2.93 6.71
N CYS A 12 -2.88 2.33 6.29
CA CYS A 12 -2.30 1.19 7.00
C CYS A 12 -1.78 1.61 8.38
N LEU A 13 -1.16 2.78 8.51
CA LEU A 13 -0.74 3.31 9.80
C LEU A 13 -1.94 3.59 10.71
N GLN A 14 -2.98 4.25 10.20
CA GLN A 14 -4.20 4.48 10.97
C GLN A 14 -4.86 3.16 11.37
N TYR A 15 -4.87 2.17 10.48
CA TYR A 15 -5.36 0.83 10.79
C TYR A 15 -4.55 0.22 11.95
N VAL A 16 -3.22 0.17 11.84
CA VAL A 16 -2.32 -0.35 12.90
C VAL A 16 -2.51 0.39 14.22
N LEU A 17 -2.63 1.73 14.19
CA LEU A 17 -2.83 2.54 15.39
C LEU A 17 -4.21 2.36 16.04
N ASN A 18 -5.22 1.97 15.26
CA ASN A 18 -6.58 1.73 15.74
C ASN A 18 -6.85 0.27 16.10
N THR A 19 -5.93 -0.65 15.78
CA THR A 19 -6.04 -2.06 16.13
C THR A 19 -5.90 -2.23 17.65
N ASN A 20 -6.94 -2.79 18.27
CA ASN A 20 -6.92 -3.19 19.67
C ASN A 20 -6.32 -4.59 19.78
N GLY A 21 -5.00 -4.70 19.73
CA GLY A 21 -4.30 -5.98 19.83
C GLY A 21 -2.90 -5.94 19.24
N PRO A 22 -2.14 -7.04 19.36
CA PRO A 22 -0.82 -7.15 18.75
C PRO A 22 -0.92 -7.16 17.22
N VAL A 23 -0.02 -6.44 16.56
CA VAL A 23 0.11 -6.43 15.10
C VAL A 23 1.35 -7.22 14.72
N TYR A 24 1.16 -8.43 14.24
CA TYR A 24 2.29 -9.32 13.94
C TYR A 24 2.94 -9.03 12.58
N ILE A 25 4.27 -9.01 12.56
CA ILE A 25 5.03 -9.18 11.32
C ILE A 25 5.51 -10.64 11.23
N THR A 26 5.01 -11.34 10.22
CA THR A 26 5.34 -12.74 9.99
C THR A 26 6.69 -12.89 9.26
N PRO A 27 7.33 -14.07 9.27
CA PRO A 27 8.61 -14.27 8.59
C PRO A 27 8.58 -13.95 7.09
N CYS A 28 7.52 -14.32 6.37
CA CYS A 28 7.37 -13.98 4.95
C CYS A 28 7.31 -12.45 4.75
N VAL A 29 6.39 -11.78 5.45
CA VAL A 29 6.20 -10.32 5.34
C VAL A 29 7.47 -9.57 5.78
N GLY A 30 8.12 -10.01 6.85
CA GLY A 30 9.36 -9.42 7.35
C GLY A 30 10.52 -9.50 6.36
N LYS A 31 10.70 -10.66 5.70
CA LYS A 31 11.73 -10.81 4.65
C LYS A 31 11.43 -9.93 3.45
N GLU A 32 10.18 -9.88 3.01
CA GLU A 32 9.77 -9.06 1.88
C GLU A 32 9.96 -7.57 2.19
N PHE A 33 9.56 -7.13 3.37
CA PHE A 33 9.79 -5.78 3.84
C PHE A 33 11.28 -5.42 3.84
N GLN A 34 12.14 -6.26 4.41
CA GLN A 34 13.59 -6.04 4.42
C GLN A 34 14.14 -5.94 2.99
N ARG A 35 13.76 -6.86 2.10
CA ARG A 35 14.18 -6.87 0.69
C ARG A 35 13.78 -5.59 -0.04
N LEU A 36 12.58 -5.07 0.21
CA LEU A 36 12.03 -3.91 -0.48
C LEU A 36 12.39 -2.57 0.16
N SER A 37 12.70 -2.54 1.46
CA SER A 37 12.93 -1.33 2.28
C SER A 37 13.96 -0.37 1.69
N SER A 38 14.99 -0.89 1.02
CA SER A 38 16.03 -0.07 0.40
C SER A 38 15.78 0.25 -1.08
N LYS A 39 14.97 -0.56 -1.76
CA LYS A 39 14.73 -0.49 -3.21
C LYS A 39 13.55 0.41 -3.54
N VAL A 40 12.40 0.16 -2.90
CA VAL A 40 11.14 0.85 -3.20
C VAL A 40 11.23 2.35 -2.97
N PRO A 41 11.78 2.85 -1.83
CA PRO A 41 11.92 4.30 -1.65
C PRO A 41 12.83 4.96 -2.69
N LYS A 42 13.90 4.28 -3.13
CA LYS A 42 14.80 4.81 -4.16
C LYS A 42 14.11 4.92 -5.51
N GLU A 43 13.37 3.89 -5.91
CA GLU A 43 12.61 3.86 -7.16
C GLU A 43 11.51 4.93 -7.16
N LEU A 44 10.67 4.97 -6.11
CA LEU A 44 9.62 5.98 -5.97
C LEU A 44 10.19 7.39 -6.02
N LYS A 45 11.25 7.67 -5.25
CA LYS A 45 11.91 8.99 -5.24
C LYS A 45 12.37 9.41 -6.63
N ARG A 46 12.99 8.49 -7.38
CA ARG A 46 13.45 8.75 -8.76
C ARG A 46 12.26 9.08 -9.66
N GLU A 47 11.20 8.28 -9.63
CA GLU A 47 10.01 8.48 -10.46
C GLU A 47 9.33 9.84 -10.17
N VAL A 48 9.20 10.24 -8.90
CA VAL A 48 8.68 11.58 -8.54
C VAL A 48 9.55 12.69 -9.11
N GLN A 49 10.87 12.54 -9.00
CA GLN A 49 11.84 13.52 -9.48
C GLN A 49 11.80 13.65 -11.00
N ASP A 50 11.67 12.53 -11.71
CA ASP A 50 11.61 12.51 -13.17
C ASP A 50 10.28 13.06 -13.67
N HIS A 51 9.15 12.73 -13.03
CA HIS A 51 7.86 13.38 -13.28
C HIS A 51 7.95 14.91 -13.10
N ARG A 52 8.56 15.37 -12.00
CA ARG A 52 8.76 16.81 -11.76
C ARG A 52 9.60 17.47 -12.86
N LYS A 53 10.69 16.83 -13.32
CA LYS A 53 11.51 17.34 -14.44
C LYS A 53 10.70 17.41 -15.72
N ASN A 54 9.89 16.39 -16.01
CA ASN A 54 9.03 16.34 -17.18
C ASN A 54 7.98 17.46 -17.17
N LEU A 55 7.36 17.74 -16.03
CA LEU A 55 6.44 18.88 -15.88
C LEU A 55 7.12 20.22 -16.14
N ILE A 56 8.32 20.44 -15.58
CA ILE A 56 9.07 21.68 -15.77
C ILE A 56 9.40 21.91 -17.25
N ARG A 57 9.68 20.83 -18.01
CA ARG A 57 9.95 20.91 -19.45
C ARG A 57 8.67 21.18 -20.27
N ARG A 58 7.53 20.62 -19.85
CA ARG A 58 6.26 20.71 -20.61
C ARG A 58 5.43 21.96 -20.31
N PHE A 59 5.56 22.55 -19.12
CA PHE A 59 4.79 23.73 -18.72
C PHE A 59 5.66 24.96 -18.49
N ASN A 60 5.36 26.04 -19.24
CA ASN A 60 5.94 27.37 -19.03
C ASN A 60 4.92 28.36 -18.40
N LYS A 61 3.88 27.84 -17.74
CA LYS A 61 2.83 28.67 -17.12
C LYS A 61 3.14 28.94 -15.64
N THR A 62 2.70 30.08 -15.13
CA THR A 62 2.80 30.42 -13.70
C THR A 62 1.67 29.80 -12.87
N LYS A 63 0.52 29.52 -13.50
CA LYS A 63 -0.67 28.89 -12.94
C LYS A 63 -1.18 27.80 -13.87
N LEU A 64 -1.70 26.73 -13.29
CA LEU A 64 -2.35 25.62 -13.99
C LEU A 64 -3.84 25.64 -13.69
N ASP A 65 -4.65 25.54 -14.73
CA ASP A 65 -6.11 25.40 -14.62
C ASP A 65 -6.54 23.92 -14.57
N LEU A 66 -7.86 23.68 -14.54
CA LEU A 66 -8.40 22.32 -14.51
C LEU A 66 -7.99 21.50 -15.74
N THR A 67 -7.96 22.12 -16.92
CA THR A 67 -7.56 21.47 -18.18
C THR A 67 -6.10 21.05 -18.12
N ASP A 68 -5.22 21.90 -17.59
CA ASP A 68 -3.82 21.59 -17.38
C ASP A 68 -3.65 20.40 -16.42
N LEU A 69 -4.40 20.36 -15.31
CA LEU A 69 -4.35 19.26 -14.33
C LEU A 69 -4.85 17.93 -14.91
N VAL A 70 -5.92 17.97 -15.71
CA VAL A 70 -6.42 16.78 -16.42
C VAL A 70 -5.39 16.27 -17.43
N ASN A 71 -4.75 17.17 -18.19
CA ASN A 71 -3.71 16.80 -19.14
C ASN A 71 -2.49 16.16 -18.45
N ILE A 72 -2.11 16.64 -17.26
CA ILE A 72 -1.05 15.99 -16.47
C ILE A 72 -1.40 14.54 -16.17
N GLN A 73 -2.61 14.29 -15.69
CA GLN A 73 -3.02 12.94 -15.31
C GLN A 73 -3.12 11.99 -16.52
N GLN A 74 -3.62 12.47 -17.65
CA GLN A 74 -3.89 11.62 -18.81
C GLN A 74 -2.66 11.39 -19.71
N ASN A 75 -1.77 12.39 -19.82
CA ASN A 75 -0.75 12.41 -20.88
C ASN A 75 0.69 12.62 -20.37
N ILE A 76 0.89 12.81 -19.07
CA ILE A 76 2.21 13.10 -18.49
C ILE A 76 2.57 12.09 -17.40
N LEU A 77 1.59 11.66 -16.59
CA LEU A 77 1.80 10.54 -15.69
C LEU A 77 2.05 9.26 -16.48
N ASP A 78 3.16 8.59 -16.18
CA ASP A 78 3.43 7.26 -16.70
C ASP A 78 2.67 6.25 -15.82
N THR A 79 1.77 5.47 -16.42
CA THR A 79 0.99 4.45 -15.71
C THR A 79 1.82 3.25 -15.26
N ASN A 80 3.04 3.11 -15.77
CA ASN A 80 3.95 2.04 -15.40
C ASN A 80 4.81 2.38 -14.18
N ASP A 81 4.90 3.65 -13.80
CA ASP A 81 5.64 4.08 -12.61
C ASP A 81 4.93 3.59 -11.34
N ARG A 82 5.69 3.12 -10.35
CA ARG A 82 5.16 2.83 -9.01
C ARG A 82 4.52 4.09 -8.40
N ALA A 83 5.08 5.24 -8.74
CA ALA A 83 4.63 6.54 -8.33
C ALA A 83 3.28 6.97 -8.94
N HIS A 84 2.86 6.34 -10.05
CA HIS A 84 1.67 6.70 -10.80
C HIS A 84 0.48 6.93 -9.88
N ARG A 85 0.21 5.92 -9.05
CA ARG A 85 -1.00 5.84 -8.25
C ARG A 85 -1.07 6.99 -7.24
N PHE A 86 0.02 7.30 -6.53
CA PHE A 86 0.05 8.43 -5.60
C PHE A 86 0.04 9.78 -6.31
N LEU A 87 0.74 9.92 -7.43
CA LEU A 87 0.72 11.15 -8.21
C LEU A 87 -0.68 11.44 -8.76
N PHE A 88 -1.40 10.40 -9.21
CA PHE A 88 -2.76 10.53 -9.71
C PHE A 88 -3.68 11.14 -8.64
N GLU A 89 -3.67 10.60 -7.42
CA GLU A 89 -4.48 11.15 -6.32
C GLU A 89 -4.03 12.54 -5.89
N TYR A 90 -2.72 12.81 -5.89
CA TYR A 90 -2.20 14.15 -5.64
C TYR A 90 -2.85 15.17 -6.61
N TYR A 91 -2.92 14.86 -7.90
CA TYR A 91 -3.59 15.72 -8.88
C TYR A 91 -5.12 15.74 -8.74
N GLU A 92 -5.77 14.62 -8.42
CA GLU A 92 -7.21 14.61 -8.08
C GLU A 92 -7.52 15.60 -6.94
N ASN A 93 -6.72 15.57 -5.89
CA ASN A 93 -6.90 16.46 -4.75
C ASN A 93 -6.58 17.92 -5.10
N LYS A 94 -5.66 18.18 -6.03
CA LYS A 94 -5.46 19.54 -6.57
C LYS A 94 -6.67 20.01 -7.39
N LYS A 95 -7.29 19.15 -8.21
CA LYS A 95 -8.50 19.50 -8.99
C LYS A 95 -9.70 19.84 -8.11
N LYS A 96 -9.83 19.19 -6.96
CA LYS A 96 -10.90 19.48 -5.98
C LYS A 96 -10.78 20.87 -5.34
N LYS A 97 -9.59 21.49 -5.36
CA LYS A 97 -9.41 22.86 -4.89
C LYS A 97 -9.98 23.83 -5.94
N LYS A 98 -10.87 24.73 -5.52
CA LYS A 98 -11.47 25.72 -6.43
C LYS A 98 -10.40 26.65 -7.02
N GLY A 99 -10.38 26.79 -8.34
CA GLY A 99 -9.56 27.76 -9.07
C GLY A 99 -8.23 27.20 -9.61
N SER A 100 -7.40 28.09 -10.14
CA SER A 100 -6.09 27.75 -10.70
C SER A 100 -5.04 27.53 -9.61
N VAL A 101 -4.20 26.50 -9.76
CA VAL A 101 -3.10 26.18 -8.83
C VAL A 101 -1.80 26.84 -9.31
N LYS A 102 -1.01 27.41 -8.40
CA LYS A 102 0.31 27.98 -8.78
C LYS A 102 1.25 26.84 -9.19
N PHE A 103 1.87 26.94 -10.37
CA PHE A 103 2.79 25.89 -10.82
C PHE A 103 4.01 25.74 -9.89
N ARG A 104 4.45 26.84 -9.25
CA ARG A 104 5.49 26.81 -8.21
C ARG A 104 5.09 25.93 -7.01
N GLU A 105 3.82 25.92 -6.61
CA GLU A 105 3.32 25.08 -5.52
C GLU A 105 3.51 23.61 -5.89
N ILE A 106 3.09 23.19 -7.09
CA ILE A 106 3.25 21.81 -7.56
C ILE A 106 4.72 21.38 -7.60
N LYS A 107 5.62 22.25 -8.11
CA LYS A 107 7.06 21.95 -8.12
C LYS A 107 7.66 21.77 -6.73
N ASN A 108 7.18 22.54 -5.76
CA ASN A 108 7.64 22.46 -4.37
C ASN A 108 7.08 21.21 -3.69
N ASP A 109 5.80 20.94 -3.86
CA ASP A 109 5.15 19.75 -3.32
C ASP A 109 5.86 18.47 -3.80
N LEU A 110 6.08 18.32 -5.12
CA LEU A 110 6.78 17.16 -5.68
C LEU A 110 8.22 17.04 -5.16
N SER A 111 8.88 18.17 -4.89
CA SER A 111 10.21 18.17 -4.28
C SER A 111 10.16 17.69 -2.83
N ASN A 112 9.16 18.13 -2.06
CA ASN A 112 8.96 17.72 -0.68
C ASN A 112 8.61 16.23 -0.61
N ILE A 113 7.70 15.76 -1.47
CA ILE A 113 7.34 14.34 -1.61
C ILE A 113 8.61 13.51 -1.85
N ALA A 114 9.45 13.89 -2.82
CA ALA A 114 10.70 13.19 -3.10
C ALA A 114 11.71 13.20 -1.94
N MET A 115 11.68 14.21 -1.06
CA MET A 115 12.54 14.28 0.13
C MET A 115 11.99 13.47 1.30
N GLU A 116 10.69 13.20 1.31
CA GLU A 116 10.01 12.50 2.41
C GLU A 116 9.80 11.01 2.15
N ILE A 117 9.88 10.58 0.88
CA ILE A 117 9.92 9.16 0.54
C ILE A 117 11.08 8.48 1.30
N GLY A 118 10.74 7.43 2.04
CA GLY A 118 11.68 6.66 2.86
C GLY A 118 11.87 7.19 4.28
N LYS A 119 11.20 8.28 4.68
CA LYS A 119 11.08 8.64 6.09
C LYS A 119 10.11 7.68 6.78
N ASP A 120 10.41 7.32 8.02
CA ASP A 120 9.52 6.50 8.85
C ASP A 120 8.25 7.30 9.20
N ALA A 121 7.12 6.86 8.66
CA ALA A 121 5.81 7.45 8.94
C ALA A 121 5.39 7.27 10.41
N CYS A 122 5.97 6.28 11.09
CA CYS A 122 5.69 5.94 12.48
C CYS A 122 6.61 6.68 13.45
N GLN A 123 7.50 7.55 12.98
CA GLN A 123 8.53 8.19 13.82
C GLN A 123 7.95 8.94 15.03
N SER A 124 6.78 9.58 14.89
CA SER A 124 6.09 10.26 15.99
C SER A 124 5.48 9.32 17.02
N HIS A 125 5.41 8.03 16.71
CA HIS A 125 4.84 6.97 17.54
C HIS A 125 5.91 6.00 18.09
N GLY A 126 7.20 6.31 17.94
CA GLY A 126 8.31 5.43 18.36
C GLY A 126 8.97 4.66 17.22
N GLY A 127 8.49 4.84 15.99
CA GLY A 127 9.00 4.19 14.79
C GLY A 127 8.27 2.87 14.45
N PHE A 128 8.50 2.35 13.25
CA PHE A 128 7.79 1.15 12.77
C PHE A 128 7.92 -0.04 13.73
N GLU A 129 9.12 -0.29 14.24
CA GLU A 129 9.42 -1.39 15.16
C GLU A 129 8.67 -1.30 16.49
N SER A 130 8.15 -0.13 16.87
CA SER A 130 7.35 0.04 18.09
C SER A 130 5.87 -0.31 17.90
N LEU A 131 5.41 -0.43 16.66
CA LEU A 131 4.00 -0.69 16.32
C LEU A 131 3.74 -2.13 15.87
N ILE A 132 4.78 -2.95 15.77
CA ILE A 132 4.69 -4.31 15.24
C ILE A 132 5.45 -5.30 16.13
N ASP A 133 4.88 -6.50 16.26
CA ASP A 133 5.44 -7.62 17.00
C ASP A 133 6.00 -8.67 16.03
N PRO A 134 7.33 -8.91 15.99
CA PRO A 134 7.88 -9.99 15.21
C PRO A 134 7.38 -11.36 15.69
N TRP A 135 6.82 -12.15 14.78
CA TRP A 135 6.41 -13.51 15.11
C TRP A 135 7.63 -14.41 15.31
N THR A 136 7.83 -14.89 16.55
CA THR A 136 9.01 -15.68 16.94
C THR A 136 8.68 -17.10 17.40
N LYS A 137 7.40 -17.48 17.47
CA LYS A 137 6.93 -18.78 17.99
C LYS A 137 7.13 -19.96 17.01
N GLY A 138 7.86 -19.74 15.92
CA GLY A 138 8.06 -20.72 14.85
C GLY A 138 6.86 -20.82 13.89
N MET A 139 7.01 -21.61 12.82
CA MET A 139 5.97 -21.82 11.81
C MET A 139 5.69 -23.30 11.62
N LYS A 140 4.42 -23.70 11.78
CA LYS A 140 3.96 -25.05 11.41
C LYS A 140 3.55 -25.10 9.94
N LYS A 141 3.72 -26.25 9.30
CA LYS A 141 3.19 -26.52 7.95
C LYS A 141 1.74 -26.96 8.02
N TYR A 142 0.94 -26.50 7.06
CA TYR A 142 -0.48 -26.85 6.94
C TYR A 142 -0.83 -27.34 5.52
N PRO A 143 -0.38 -28.54 5.12
CA PRO A 143 -0.57 -29.03 3.74
C PRO A 143 -2.04 -29.12 3.31
N ALA A 144 -2.94 -29.42 4.25
CA ALA A 144 -4.38 -29.48 3.97
C ALA A 144 -4.97 -28.09 3.69
N VAL A 145 -4.54 -27.06 4.41
CA VAL A 145 -4.95 -25.67 4.16
C VAL A 145 -4.33 -25.19 2.85
N GLU A 146 -3.03 -25.41 2.68
CA GLU A 146 -2.28 -25.04 1.48
C GLU A 146 -2.90 -25.60 0.20
N LYS A 147 -3.29 -26.88 0.20
CA LYS A 147 -3.91 -27.52 -0.97
C LYS A 147 -5.26 -26.92 -1.36
N ASN A 148 -6.00 -26.37 -0.39
CA ASN A 148 -7.35 -25.88 -0.59
C ASN A 148 -7.45 -24.34 -0.70
N LEU A 149 -6.34 -23.62 -0.43
CA LEU A 149 -6.24 -22.20 -0.69
C LEU A 149 -6.24 -21.96 -2.20
N LEU A 150 -7.06 -21.02 -2.65
CA LEU A 150 -7.06 -20.59 -4.04
C LEU A 150 -5.92 -19.57 -4.31
N VAL A 151 -5.41 -18.86 -3.29
CA VAL A 151 -4.32 -17.88 -3.44
C VAL A 151 -3.02 -18.56 -3.91
N HIS A 152 -2.43 -18.07 -5.00
CA HIS A 152 -1.28 -18.70 -5.67
C HIS A 152 -0.18 -17.69 -6.07
N GLU A 153 -0.43 -16.40 -5.91
CA GLU A 153 0.40 -15.33 -6.43
C GLU A 153 1.61 -15.06 -5.52
N GLY A 154 2.80 -15.40 -6.01
CA GLY A 154 4.05 -15.14 -5.28
C GLY A 154 4.01 -15.70 -3.86
N ASP A 155 4.33 -14.86 -2.88
CA ASP A 155 4.39 -15.23 -1.47
C ASP A 155 3.04 -15.04 -0.74
N ASP A 156 1.97 -14.59 -1.42
CA ASP A 156 0.66 -14.29 -0.80
C ASP A 156 0.02 -15.53 -0.15
N LYS A 157 0.28 -16.72 -0.72
CA LYS A 157 -0.14 -17.99 -0.15
C LYS A 157 0.54 -18.23 1.21
N ASP A 158 1.83 -17.93 1.32
CA ASP A 158 2.58 -18.10 2.56
C ASP A 158 2.08 -17.12 3.63
N VAL A 159 1.70 -15.90 3.25
CA VAL A 159 1.04 -14.93 4.16
C VAL A 159 -0.27 -15.51 4.73
N CYS A 160 -1.11 -16.14 3.91
CA CYS A 160 -2.34 -16.79 4.38
C CYS A 160 -2.05 -17.95 5.35
N LEU A 161 -1.05 -18.77 5.05
CA LEU A 161 -0.65 -19.90 5.91
C LEU A 161 -0.06 -19.41 7.24
N GLU A 162 0.70 -18.33 7.20
CA GLU A 162 1.27 -17.70 8.39
C GLU A 162 0.17 -17.10 9.28
N ALA A 163 -0.78 -16.37 8.69
CA ALA A 163 -1.94 -15.85 9.42
C ALA A 163 -2.82 -16.98 10.01
N HIS A 164 -3.03 -18.08 9.27
CA HIS A 164 -3.69 -19.28 9.80
C HIS A 164 -2.95 -19.88 10.99
N HIS A 165 -1.61 -19.93 10.94
CA HIS A 165 -0.80 -20.44 12.04
C HIS A 165 -0.97 -19.60 13.30
N ILE A 166 -0.89 -18.27 13.16
CA ILE A 166 -1.08 -17.32 14.26
C ILE A 166 -2.47 -17.53 14.87
N ALA A 167 -3.51 -17.57 14.06
CA ALA A 167 -4.88 -17.81 14.52
C ALA A 167 -5.04 -19.14 15.27
N THR A 168 -4.29 -20.16 14.87
CA THR A 168 -4.29 -21.47 15.55
C THR A 168 -3.55 -21.44 16.89
N VAL A 169 -2.52 -20.59 17.01
CA VAL A 169 -1.64 -20.52 18.20
C VAL A 169 -2.18 -19.56 19.25
N GLU A 170 -2.62 -18.37 18.85
CA GLU A 170 -3.17 -17.37 19.78
C GLU A 170 -4.57 -17.74 20.26
N THR A 171 -5.30 -18.58 19.51
CA THR A 171 -6.68 -19.00 19.82
C THR A 171 -7.70 -17.86 19.96
N GLU A 172 -7.31 -16.65 19.55
CA GLU A 172 -8.15 -15.45 19.47
C GLU A 172 -8.54 -15.13 18.02
N ASP A 173 -9.56 -14.29 17.86
CA ASP A 173 -10.02 -13.80 16.56
C ASP A 173 -8.89 -13.06 15.84
N THR A 174 -8.34 -13.70 14.81
CA THR A 174 -7.23 -13.17 14.03
C THR A 174 -7.75 -12.54 12.74
N GLU A 175 -7.29 -11.31 12.47
CA GLU A 175 -7.61 -10.57 11.25
C GLU A 175 -6.42 -10.52 10.29
N LEU A 176 -6.68 -10.69 9.00
CA LEU A 176 -5.73 -10.44 7.92
C LEU A 176 -6.13 -9.16 7.17
N ALA A 177 -5.43 -8.06 7.41
CA ALA A 177 -5.61 -6.82 6.66
C ALA A 177 -4.77 -6.80 5.38
N THR A 178 -5.35 -6.36 4.27
CA THR A 178 -4.66 -6.29 2.98
C THR A 178 -4.90 -4.98 2.23
N ALA A 179 -3.82 -4.47 1.66
CA ALA A 179 -3.82 -3.38 0.70
C ALA A 179 -4.03 -3.87 -0.76
N ASN A 180 -4.07 -5.18 -0.97
CA ASN A 180 -4.16 -5.85 -2.26
C ASN A 180 -5.45 -6.69 -2.36
N PRO A 181 -6.61 -6.04 -2.58
CA PRO A 181 -7.89 -6.74 -2.64
C PRO A 181 -7.96 -7.71 -3.82
N LYS A 182 -7.16 -7.54 -4.86
CA LYS A 182 -7.16 -8.43 -6.04
C LYS A 182 -6.77 -9.86 -5.66
N HIS A 183 -5.73 -10.03 -4.85
CA HIS A 183 -5.20 -11.37 -4.54
C HIS A 183 -5.91 -12.01 -3.34
N PHE A 184 -6.39 -11.21 -2.38
CA PHE A 184 -6.96 -11.72 -1.13
C PHE A 184 -8.48 -11.62 -1.01
N ILE A 185 -9.13 -10.75 -1.78
CA ILE A 185 -10.56 -10.44 -1.58
C ILE A 185 -11.42 -10.78 -2.80
N ARG A 186 -11.05 -10.26 -3.97
CA ARG A 186 -11.83 -10.34 -5.20
C ARG A 186 -11.90 -11.78 -5.71
N GLN A 187 -12.95 -12.09 -6.45
CA GLN A 187 -13.04 -13.35 -7.20
C GLN A 187 -12.26 -13.21 -8.50
N ILE A 188 -11.41 -14.19 -8.82
CA ILE A 188 -10.73 -14.26 -10.11
C ILE A 188 -11.60 -15.07 -11.08
N PRO A 189 -11.74 -14.65 -12.36
CA PRO A 189 -12.51 -15.41 -13.34
C PRO A 189 -12.08 -16.88 -13.42
N GLY A 190 -13.05 -17.79 -13.32
CA GLY A 190 -12.82 -19.24 -13.32
C GLY A 190 -12.75 -19.87 -11.93
N GLU A 191 -12.71 -19.08 -10.85
CA GLU A 191 -12.72 -19.60 -9.48
C GLU A 191 -14.13 -19.80 -8.94
N PRO A 192 -14.35 -20.84 -8.11
CA PRO A 192 -15.68 -21.20 -7.64
C PRO A 192 -16.28 -20.21 -6.64
N VAL A 193 -15.43 -19.46 -5.92
CA VAL A 193 -15.81 -18.48 -4.89
C VAL A 193 -14.83 -17.33 -4.88
N SER A 194 -15.13 -16.25 -4.15
CA SER A 194 -14.16 -15.19 -3.95
C SER A 194 -12.97 -15.66 -3.10
N ARG A 195 -11.81 -15.03 -3.28
CA ARG A 195 -10.61 -15.27 -2.46
C ARG A 195 -10.91 -15.08 -0.97
N LYS A 196 -11.66 -14.02 -0.60
CA LYS A 196 -12.08 -13.78 0.78
C LYS A 196 -12.87 -14.96 1.35
N GLN A 197 -13.86 -15.45 0.61
CA GLN A 197 -14.68 -16.58 1.04
C GLN A 197 -13.86 -17.87 1.20
N ASN A 198 -12.97 -18.16 0.23
CA ASN A 198 -12.12 -19.34 0.33
C ASN A 198 -11.17 -19.28 1.53
N ILE A 199 -10.47 -18.16 1.73
CA ILE A 199 -9.54 -18.00 2.86
C ILE A 199 -10.28 -18.18 4.19
N LEU A 200 -11.41 -17.50 4.40
CA LEU A 200 -12.20 -17.64 5.64
C LEU A 200 -12.74 -19.05 5.84
N PHE A 201 -12.99 -19.80 4.76
CA PHE A 201 -13.49 -21.17 4.84
C PHE A 201 -12.39 -22.20 5.17
N VAL A 202 -11.18 -22.03 4.62
CA VAL A 202 -10.11 -23.05 4.74
C VAL A 202 -9.08 -22.74 5.82
N THR A 203 -9.09 -21.53 6.38
CA THR A 203 -8.17 -21.09 7.43
C THR A 203 -8.90 -20.87 8.76
N ASN A 204 -8.15 -20.47 9.78
CA ASN A 204 -8.68 -20.09 11.10
C ASN A 204 -8.76 -18.56 11.24
N ILE A 205 -8.60 -17.83 10.13
CA ILE A 205 -8.66 -16.38 10.09
C ILE A 205 -10.13 -15.99 10.25
N ALA A 206 -10.43 -15.13 11.23
CA ALA A 206 -11.79 -14.71 11.54
C ALA A 206 -12.27 -13.61 10.59
N HIS A 207 -11.38 -12.70 10.20
CA HIS A 207 -11.73 -11.55 9.37
C HIS A 207 -10.65 -11.19 8.34
N ILE A 208 -11.07 -10.59 7.22
CA ILE A 208 -10.17 -10.04 6.19
C ILE A 208 -10.61 -8.61 5.88
N GLU A 209 -9.74 -7.65 6.19
CA GLU A 209 -9.98 -6.22 6.04
C GLU A 209 -9.34 -5.66 4.75
N ASP A 210 -10.10 -4.82 4.03
CA ASP A 210 -9.62 -4.13 2.84
C ASP A 210 -9.12 -2.73 3.20
N THR A 211 -7.81 -2.56 3.26
CA THR A 211 -7.19 -1.25 3.53
C THR A 211 -6.85 -0.48 2.25
N SER A 212 -7.27 -0.97 1.08
CA SER A 212 -7.05 -0.31 -0.19
C SER A 212 -7.86 0.98 -0.35
N LEU A 213 -7.50 1.79 -1.35
CA LEU A 213 -8.22 3.01 -1.69
C LEU A 213 -9.35 2.67 -2.66
N ALA A 214 -10.59 2.99 -2.29
CA ALA A 214 -11.83 2.66 -3.00
C ALA A 214 -11.95 3.19 -4.45
N ASN A 215 -11.04 4.07 -4.89
CA ASN A 215 -11.14 4.81 -6.16
C ASN A 215 -10.00 4.52 -7.15
N TYR A 216 -9.33 3.37 -7.03
CA TYR A 216 -8.36 2.97 -8.05
C TYR A 216 -9.04 2.02 -9.06
N PRO A 217 -9.07 2.35 -10.36
CA PRO A 217 -9.53 1.43 -11.40
C PRO A 217 -8.68 0.16 -11.46
#